data_AF-A0A914DFZ4-F1
#
_entry.id   AF-A0A914DFZ4-F1
#
_cell.length_a   1.000
_cell.length_b   1.000
_cell.length_c   1.000
_cell.angle_alpha   90.00
_cell.angle_beta   90.00
_cell.angle_gamma   90.00
#
_symmetry.space_group_name_H-M   'P 1'
#
loop_
_entity.id
_entity.type
_entity.pdbx_description
1 polymer ?
#
loop_
_entity_poly.entity_id
_entity_poly.type
_entity_poly.pdbx_seq_one_letter_code
_entity_poly.pdbx_strand_id
1 'polypeptide(L)'
;MKVFIKLINCKIRVPEFIEVEEHWTTSDLLNDLSCHLNLPVNAFKVILNGKTLKESNEVLGIRDGIKVNIMLDNKAQPRPNILSIVSSCLKDRFDESQITMIALHFQKCLEMYVNRLTLDDIEHYCERRTVI
;
A
#
# COMPACT_ATOMS: atom_id res chain seq x y z
N MET A 1 17.38 11.90 -1.42
CA MET A 1 18.40 10.83 -1.61
C MET A 1 17.76 9.72 -2.44
N LYS A 2 18.52 9.00 -3.26
CA LYS A 2 18.02 7.91 -4.11
C LYS A 2 18.35 6.56 -3.49
N VAL A 3 17.33 5.73 -3.31
CA VAL A 3 17.46 4.36 -2.85
C VAL A 3 17.14 3.44 -4.00
N PHE A 4 18.09 2.59 -4.38
CA PHE A 4 17.88 1.63 -5.46
C PHE A 4 17.17 0.40 -4.94
N ILE A 5 16.06 0.04 -5.59
CA ILE A 5 15.22 -1.06 -5.15
C ILE A 5 15.39 -2.25 -6.07
N LYS A 6 15.72 -3.39 -5.47
CA LYS A 6 15.77 -4.68 -6.15
C LYS A 6 14.68 -5.58 -5.59
N LEU A 7 13.66 -5.84 -6.39
CA LEU A 7 12.68 -6.88 -6.04
C LEU A 7 13.28 -8.27 -6.18
N ILE A 8 13.04 -9.11 -5.18
CA ILE A 8 13.38 -10.53 -5.15
C ILE A 8 12.08 -11.32 -5.28
N ASN A 9 12.10 -12.38 -6.09
CA ASN A 9 10.99 -13.31 -6.32
C ASN A 9 9.72 -12.68 -6.91
N CYS A 10 9.84 -11.55 -7.62
CA CYS A 10 8.70 -10.91 -8.26
C CYS A 10 9.01 -10.53 -9.72
N LYS A 11 8.00 -10.65 -10.58
CA LYS A 11 8.04 -10.17 -11.98
C LYS A 11 7.41 -8.76 -12.14
N ILE A 12 6.92 -8.17 -11.07
CA ILE A 12 6.34 -6.81 -11.09
C ILE A 12 7.48 -5.82 -11.33
N ARG A 13 7.28 -4.88 -12.24
CA ARG A 13 8.21 -3.78 -12.47
C ARG A 13 8.03 -2.75 -11.36
N VAL A 14 9.11 -2.48 -10.62
CA VAL A 14 9.21 -1.37 -9.69
C VAL A 14 10.03 -0.24 -10.31
N PRO A 15 9.91 0.98 -9.78
CA PRO A 15 10.90 2.02 -9.99
C PRO A 15 12.31 1.49 -9.68
N GLU A 16 13.30 1.80 -10.52
CA GLU A 16 14.70 1.42 -10.27
C GLU A 16 15.23 2.07 -8.98
N PHE A 17 14.70 3.23 -8.64
CA PHE A 17 14.98 3.94 -7.40
C PHE A 17 13.74 4.66 -6.86
N ILE A 18 13.73 4.90 -5.55
CA ILE A 18 12.78 5.77 -4.87
C ILE A 18 13.55 6.96 -4.30
N GLU A 19 12.97 8.16 -4.43
CA GLU A 19 13.48 9.35 -3.76
C GLU A 19 12.99 9.36 -2.32
N VAL A 20 13.93 9.29 -1.39
CA VAL A 20 13.68 9.29 0.05
C VAL A 20 14.29 10.52 0.69
N GLU A 21 13.71 10.95 1.81
CA GLU A 21 14.28 12.00 2.63
C GLU A 21 15.18 11.41 3.72
N GLU A 22 16.10 12.23 4.25
CA GLU A 22 17.16 11.79 5.15
C GLU A 22 16.64 11.25 6.50
N HIS A 23 15.40 11.59 6.86
CA HIS A 23 14.72 11.19 8.08
C HIS A 23 13.71 10.06 7.87
N TRP A 24 13.60 9.51 6.65
CA TRP A 24 12.67 8.42 6.38
C TRP A 24 13.03 7.17 7.19
N THR A 25 11.99 6.55 7.71
CA THR A 25 12.05 5.30 8.47
C THR A 25 11.74 4.10 7.58
N THR A 26 11.98 2.89 8.11
CA THR A 26 11.63 1.66 7.37
C THR A 26 10.14 1.61 7.04
N SER A 27 9.31 2.11 7.96
CA SER A 27 7.87 2.25 7.77
C SER A 27 7.50 3.18 6.62
N ASP A 28 8.19 4.32 6.48
CA ASP A 28 7.90 5.30 5.41
C ASP A 28 8.21 4.72 4.02
N LEU A 29 9.38 4.08 3.88
CA LEU A 29 9.76 3.40 2.64
C LEU A 29 8.74 2.31 2.27
N LEU A 30 8.31 1.53 3.25
CA LEU A 30 7.33 0.47 3.04
C LEU A 30 5.93 1.00 2.68
N ASN A 31 5.53 2.12 3.27
CA ASN A 31 4.28 2.80 2.94
C ASN A 31 4.30 3.35 1.51
N ASP A 32 5.41 3.97 1.11
CA ASP A 32 5.57 4.47 -0.25
C ASP A 32 5.51 3.35 -1.30
N LEU A 33 6.21 2.23 -1.04
CA LEU A 33 6.12 1.02 -1.85
C LEU A 33 4.72 0.40 -1.86
N SER A 34 4.04 0.43 -0.72
CA SER A 34 2.66 -0.04 -0.58
C SER A 34 1.71 0.71 -1.50
N CYS A 35 1.86 2.03 -1.58
CA CYS A 35 1.13 2.88 -2.50
C CYS A 35 1.51 2.62 -3.96
N HIS A 36 2.80 2.55 -4.27
CA HIS A 36 3.29 2.33 -5.63
C HIS A 36 2.89 0.97 -6.22
N LEU A 37 2.90 -0.07 -5.41
CA LEU A 37 2.61 -1.45 -5.85
C LEU A 37 1.19 -1.90 -5.53
N ASN A 38 0.40 -1.04 -4.88
CA ASN A 38 -0.94 -1.35 -4.38
C ASN A 38 -0.98 -2.68 -3.59
N LEU A 39 0.06 -2.98 -2.81
CA LEU A 39 0.16 -4.16 -1.97
C LEU A 39 0.20 -3.75 -0.50
N PRO A 40 -0.36 -4.51 0.44
CA PRO A 40 -0.33 -4.15 1.85
C PRO A 40 1.12 -4.15 2.39
N VAL A 41 1.41 -3.33 3.40
CA VAL A 41 2.77 -3.16 3.96
C VAL A 41 3.39 -4.49 4.43
N ASN A 42 2.56 -5.36 5.01
CA ASN A 42 2.96 -6.69 5.46
C ASN A 42 3.36 -7.65 4.31
N ALA A 43 3.10 -7.28 3.05
CA ALA A 43 3.55 -8.02 1.88
C ALA A 43 5.05 -7.87 1.63
N PHE A 44 5.68 -6.85 2.21
CA PHE A 44 7.06 -6.50 1.93
C PHE A 44 7.99 -6.96 3.05
N LYS A 45 9.15 -7.49 2.66
CA LYS A 45 10.29 -7.72 3.56
C LYS A 45 11.49 -6.97 3.02
N VAL A 46 11.94 -5.97 3.77
CA VAL A 46 13.11 -5.17 3.43
C VAL A 46 14.38 -5.90 3.89
N ILE A 47 15.33 -6.07 2.97
CA ILE A 47 16.60 -6.74 3.21
C ILE A 47 17.72 -5.77 2.84
N LEU A 48 18.48 -5.36 3.85
CA LEU A 48 19.65 -4.49 3.71
C LEU A 48 20.89 -5.23 4.22
N ASN A 49 21.94 -5.32 3.39
CA ASN A 49 23.20 -5.99 3.74
C ASN A 49 23.01 -7.43 4.31
N GLY A 50 22.05 -8.17 3.75
CA GLY A 50 21.74 -9.55 4.18
C GLY A 50 20.93 -9.67 5.46
N LYS A 51 20.55 -8.54 6.10
CA LYS A 51 19.68 -8.53 7.28
C LYS A 51 18.28 -8.06 6.91
N THR A 52 17.28 -8.78 7.41
CA THR A 52 15.88 -8.34 7.31
C THR A 52 15.67 -7.18 8.28
N LEU A 53 15.27 -6.03 7.75
CA LEU A 53 14.85 -4.90 8.57
C LEU A 53 13.40 -5.13 8.96
N LYS A 54 13.11 -4.99 10.25
CA LYS A 54 11.74 -4.96 10.74
C LYS A 54 11.13 -3.60 10.41
N GLU A 55 9.82 -3.56 10.28
CA GLU A 55 9.08 -2.31 10.32
C GLU A 55 9.42 -1.62 11.65
N SER A 56 10.05 -0.45 11.55
CA SER A 56 10.47 0.34 12.69
C SER A 56 10.43 1.81 12.31
N ASN A 57 10.14 2.63 13.32
CA ASN A 57 10.21 4.08 13.23
C ASN A 57 11.66 4.60 13.39
N GLU A 58 12.65 3.70 13.36
CA GLU A 58 14.04 4.10 13.36
C GLU A 58 14.43 4.55 11.95
N VAL A 59 15.16 5.66 11.88
CA VAL A 59 15.69 6.18 10.63
C VAL A 59 16.49 5.09 9.96
N LEU A 60 16.20 4.85 8.69
CA LEU A 60 16.62 3.67 7.93
C LEU A 60 18.16 3.56 7.75
N GLY A 61 18.94 4.53 8.28
CA GLY A 61 20.39 4.61 8.13
C GLY A 61 20.84 4.60 6.67
N ILE A 62 19.91 4.96 5.77
CA ILE A 62 20.05 4.86 4.33
C ILE A 62 20.97 5.98 3.85
N ARG A 63 21.95 5.60 3.04
CA ARG A 63 22.82 6.55 2.34
C ARG A 63 22.38 6.68 0.89
N ASP A 64 22.73 7.80 0.28
CA ASP A 64 22.46 8.03 -1.13
C ASP A 64 23.11 6.93 -1.98
N GLY A 65 22.34 6.35 -2.91
CA GLY A 65 22.80 5.26 -3.77
C GLY A 65 22.82 3.86 -3.14
N ILE A 66 22.31 3.70 -1.91
CA ILE A 66 22.24 2.37 -1.29
C ILE A 66 21.26 1.46 -2.04
N LYS A 67 21.60 0.16 -2.09
CA LYS A 67 20.76 -0.87 -2.70
C LYS A 67 19.99 -1.61 -1.62
N VAL A 68 18.67 -1.52 -1.69
CA VAL A 68 17.75 -2.23 -0.81
C VAL A 68 17.11 -3.36 -1.60
N ASN A 69 17.18 -4.56 -1.05
CA ASN A 69 16.47 -5.69 -1.62
C ASN A 69 15.10 -5.81 -0.97
N ILE A 70 14.06 -6.04 -1.75
CA ILE A 70 12.70 -6.17 -1.25
C ILE A 70 12.12 -7.49 -1.72
N MET A 71 11.78 -8.34 -0.76
CA MET A 71 11.15 -9.62 -1.02
C MET A 71 9.64 -9.46 -0.80
N LEU A 72 8.85 -9.90 -1.78
CA LEU A 72 7.40 -9.92 -1.66
C LEU A 72 6.93 -11.27 -1.13
N ASP A 73 5.90 -11.26 -0.29
CA ASP A 73 5.12 -12.45 0.00
C ASP A 73 4.25 -12.79 -1.22
N ASN A 74 4.48 -13.96 -1.81
CA ASN A 74 3.76 -14.43 -3.00
C ASN A 74 2.25 -14.64 -2.74
N LYS A 75 1.81 -14.64 -1.48
CA LYS A 75 0.39 -14.72 -1.11
C LYS A 75 -0.26 -13.36 -0.94
N ALA A 76 0.52 -12.27 -0.95
CA ALA A 76 -0.04 -10.93 -0.82
C ALA A 76 -0.90 -10.60 -2.04
N GLN A 77 -2.16 -10.32 -1.80
CA GLN A 77 -3.05 -9.82 -2.84
C GLN A 77 -2.98 -8.28 -2.89
N PRO A 78 -3.12 -7.68 -4.09
CA PRO A 78 -3.30 -6.26 -4.20
C PRO A 78 -4.43 -5.80 -3.28
N ARG A 79 -4.29 -4.62 -2.67
CA ARG A 79 -5.41 -4.04 -1.92
C ARG A 79 -6.62 -3.99 -2.88
N PRO A 80 -7.79 -4.45 -2.46
CA PRO A 80 -8.97 -4.42 -3.31
C PRO A 80 -9.22 -2.98 -3.71
N ASN A 81 -9.01 -2.67 -4.99
CA ASN A 81 -9.35 -1.35 -5.50
C ASN A 81 -10.88 -1.29 -5.57
N ILE A 82 -11.49 -0.23 -5.01
CA ILE A 82 -12.93 0.00 -5.08
C ILE A 82 -13.43 -0.19 -6.52
N LEU A 83 -12.68 0.29 -7.52
CA LEU A 83 -13.00 0.10 -8.92
C LEU A 83 -13.07 -1.39 -9.31
N SER A 84 -12.12 -2.20 -8.85
CA SER A 84 -12.12 -3.65 -9.14
C SER A 84 -13.30 -4.38 -8.49
N ILE A 85 -13.67 -4.01 -7.27
CA ILE A 85 -14.82 -4.59 -6.57
C ILE A 85 -16.11 -4.17 -7.28
N VAL A 86 -16.30 -2.87 -7.49
CA VAL A 86 -17.48 -2.31 -8.15
C VAL A 86 -17.63 -2.89 -9.55
N SER A 87 -16.53 -3.00 -10.30
CA SER A 87 -16.52 -3.65 -11.63
C SER A 87 -16.94 -5.11 -11.54
N SER A 88 -16.42 -5.88 -10.59
CA SER A 88 -16.81 -7.29 -10.41
C SER A 88 -18.30 -7.47 -10.11
N CYS A 89 -18.92 -6.53 -9.38
CA CYS A 89 -20.33 -6.57 -9.01
C CYS A 89 -21.27 -6.06 -10.12
N LEU A 90 -20.80 -5.16 -10.98
CA LEU A 90 -21.66 -4.39 -11.89
C LEU A 90 -21.41 -4.67 -13.38
N LYS A 91 -20.35 -5.41 -13.73
CA LYS A 91 -19.95 -5.74 -15.11
C LYS A 91 -21.07 -6.34 -15.98
N ASP A 92 -22.04 -7.03 -15.39
CA ASP A 92 -23.12 -7.68 -16.13
C ASP A 92 -24.31 -6.73 -16.42
N ARG A 93 -24.28 -5.51 -15.87
CA ARG A 93 -25.39 -4.54 -15.93
C ARG A 93 -25.01 -3.19 -16.50
N PHE A 94 -23.73 -2.83 -16.46
CA PHE A 94 -23.23 -1.50 -16.84
C PHE A 94 -21.98 -1.64 -17.69
N ASP A 95 -21.74 -0.65 -18.54
CA ASP A 95 -20.49 -0.57 -19.29
C ASP A 95 -19.32 -0.07 -18.42
N GLU A 96 -18.09 -0.21 -18.92
CA GLU A 96 -16.88 0.15 -18.19
C GLU A 96 -16.80 1.63 -17.80
N SER A 97 -17.36 2.52 -18.64
CA SER A 97 -17.39 3.96 -18.35
C SER A 97 -18.34 4.27 -17.19
N GLN A 98 -19.53 3.67 -17.20
CA GLN A 98 -20.53 3.78 -16.13
C GLN A 98 -20.00 3.21 -14.81
N ILE A 99 -19.36 2.04 -14.86
CA ILE A 99 -18.73 1.40 -13.69
C ILE A 99 -17.66 2.31 -13.10
N THR A 100 -16.82 2.90 -13.94
CA THR A 100 -15.78 3.84 -13.51
C THR A 100 -16.39 5.06 -12.83
N MET A 101 -17.45 5.63 -13.40
CA MET A 101 -18.15 6.78 -12.83
C MET A 101 -18.77 6.46 -11.47
N ILE A 102 -19.40 5.28 -11.34
CA ILE A 102 -19.98 4.78 -10.08
C ILE A 102 -18.89 4.58 -9.03
N ALA A 103 -17.77 3.93 -9.39
CA ALA A 103 -16.66 3.70 -8.48
C ALA A 103 -16.05 5.01 -7.97
N LEU A 104 -15.84 5.99 -8.85
CA LEU A 104 -15.34 7.32 -8.48
C LEU A 104 -16.32 8.06 -7.56
N HIS A 105 -17.62 8.00 -7.85
CA HIS A 105 -18.62 8.64 -7.00
C HIS A 105 -18.68 7.99 -5.62
N PHE A 106 -18.69 6.65 -5.57
CA PHE A 106 -18.65 5.90 -4.32
C PHE A 106 -17.39 6.21 -3.51
N GLN A 107 -16.23 6.25 -4.15
CA GLN A 107 -14.98 6.62 -3.50
C GLN A 107 -15.05 8.04 -2.89
N LYS A 108 -15.57 9.02 -3.64
CA LYS A 108 -15.74 10.38 -3.13
C LYS A 108 -16.69 10.45 -1.93
N CYS A 109 -17.81 9.72 -1.98
CA CYS A 109 -18.74 9.63 -0.85
C CYS A 109 -18.09 8.98 0.37
N LEU A 110 -17.33 7.90 0.16
CA LEU A 110 -16.61 7.19 1.21
C LEU A 110 -15.57 8.10 1.87
N GLU A 111 -14.75 8.81 1.09
CA GLU A 111 -13.76 9.77 1.59
C GLU A 111 -14.42 10.89 2.40
N MET A 112 -15.53 11.45 1.91
CA MET A 112 -16.29 12.46 2.65
C MET A 112 -16.84 11.95 3.98
N TYR A 113 -17.31 10.69 4.01
CA TYR A 113 -17.83 10.07 5.22
C TYR A 113 -16.71 9.78 6.22
N VAL A 114 -15.61 9.18 5.76
CA VAL A 114 -14.43 8.89 6.59
C VAL A 114 -13.86 10.15 7.22
N ASN A 115 -13.75 11.24 6.46
CA ASN A 115 -13.27 12.53 6.97
C ASN A 115 -14.19 13.18 8.02
N ARG A 116 -15.43 12.69 8.17
CA ARG A 116 -16.39 13.17 9.17
C ARG A 116 -16.52 12.23 10.37
N LEU A 117 -15.81 11.10 10.38
CA LEU A 117 -15.84 10.17 11.50
C LEU A 117 -15.25 10.82 12.74
N THR A 118 -15.97 10.71 13.85
CA THR A 118 -15.47 11.07 15.17
C THR A 118 -14.65 9.91 15.75
N LEU A 119 -13.91 10.17 16.83
CA LEU A 119 -13.20 9.12 17.56
C LEU A 119 -14.17 8.03 18.06
N ASP A 120 -15.34 8.43 18.56
CA ASP A 120 -16.38 7.50 19.01
C ASP A 120 -16.89 6.61 17.85
N ASP A 121 -17.06 7.16 16.65
CA ASP A 121 -17.44 6.38 15.47
C ASP A 121 -16.35 5.35 15.12
N ILE A 122 -15.08 5.76 15.17
CA ILE A 122 -13.94 4.89 14.87
C ILE A 122 -13.88 3.74 15.89
N GLU A 123 -14.05 4.03 17.18
CA GLU A 123 -14.09 3.01 18.23
C GLU A 123 -15.24 2.03 18.01
N HIS A 124 -16.43 2.52 17.68
CA HIS A 124 -17.59 1.70 17.37
C HIS A 124 -17.35 0.75 16.18
N TYR A 125 -16.67 1.22 15.13
CA TYR A 125 -16.31 0.38 13.98
C TYR A 125 -15.19 -0.63 14.30
N CYS A 126 -14.26 -0.29 15.19
CA CYS A 126 -13.20 -1.20 15.64
C CYS A 126 -13.76 -2.34 16.49
N GLU A 127 -14.69 -2.04 17.40
CA GLU A 127 -15.35 -3.03 18.26
C GLU A 127 -16.16 -4.06 17.48
N ARG A 128 -16.70 -3.69 16.31
CA ARG A 128 -17.47 -4.60 15.44
C ARG A 128 -16.61 -5.49 14.53
N ARG A 129 -15.28 -5.29 14.46
CA ARG A 129 -14.37 -6.08 13.61
C ARG A 129 -13.70 -7.27 14.30
N THR A 130 -13.92 -7.50 15.60
CA THR A 130 -13.36 -8.64 16.36
C THR A 130 -14.08 -9.97 16.17
N VAL A 131 -14.94 -10.10 15.14
CA VAL A 131 -15.57 -11.38 14.79
C VAL A 131 -15.34 -11.70 13.31
N ILE A 132 -14.15 -12.20 12.99
CA ILE A 132 -13.88 -13.07 11.83
C ILE A 132 -12.88 -14.13 12.26
#